data_AF-A0A9P4QWX6-F1
#
_entry.id   AF-A0A9P4QWX6-F1
#
_cell.length_a   1.000
_cell.length_b   1.000
_cell.length_c   1.000
_cell.angle_alpha   90.00
_cell.angle_beta   90.00
_cell.angle_gamma   90.00
#
_symmetry.space_group_name_H-M   'P 1'
#
loop_
_entity.id
_entity.type
_entity.pdbx_description
1 polymer ?
#
loop_
_entity_poly.entity_id
_entity_poly.type
_entity_poly.pdbx_seq_one_letter_code
_entity_poly.pdbx_strand_id
1 'polypeptide(L)'
;MEAIEDAIAAIKLREPGDSFSYRAIANQFGVNRTTLSQRHQGRQAPMEAKIEAQHKVNLQQEMELVRYIEELTKRGLPPTRDMIKNFASQVVTEGVSKAWVTRFLH
;
A
#
# COMPACT_ATOMS: atom_id res chain seq x y z
N MET A 1 -10.65 -3.69 -15.41
CA MET A 1 -11.18 -3.09 -14.17
C MET A 1 -11.58 -4.22 -13.24
N GLU A 2 -11.27 -4.12 -11.95
CA GLU A 2 -11.73 -5.11 -10.96
C GLU A 2 -13.25 -5.00 -10.81
N ALA A 3 -13.98 -6.11 -10.89
CA ALA A 3 -15.45 -6.13 -10.80
C ALA A 3 -16.01 -5.45 -9.52
N ILE A 4 -15.20 -5.38 -8.45
CA ILE A 4 -15.55 -4.68 -7.21
C ILE A 4 -15.49 -3.16 -7.38
N GLU A 5 -14.51 -2.63 -8.13
CA GLU A 5 -14.40 -1.19 -8.40
C GLU A 5 -15.53 -0.70 -9.30
N ASP A 6 -15.91 -1.49 -10.31
CA ASP A 6 -17.06 -1.20 -11.17
C ASP A 6 -18.37 -1.15 -10.36
N ALA A 7 -18.55 -2.08 -9.42
CA ALA A 7 -19.68 -2.10 -8.51
C ALA A 7 -19.70 -0.88 -7.55
N ILE A 8 -18.53 -0.40 -7.10
CA ILE A 8 -18.41 0.81 -6.27
C ILE A 8 -18.75 2.06 -7.10
N ALA A 9 -18.27 2.15 -8.34
CA ALA A 9 -18.59 3.25 -9.24
C ALA A 9 -20.10 3.32 -9.51
N ALA A 10 -20.76 2.18 -9.71
CA ALA A 10 -22.21 2.10 -9.88
C ALA A 10 -23.01 2.54 -8.63
N ILE A 11 -22.43 2.43 -7.43
CA ILE A 11 -23.03 2.98 -6.20
C ILE A 11 -22.83 4.50 -6.14
N LYS A 12 -21.63 5.00 -6.47
CA LYS A 12 -21.29 6.43 -6.42
C LYS A 12 -21.98 7.29 -7.48
N LEU A 13 -22.35 6.71 -8.62
CA LEU A 13 -23.08 7.38 -9.70
C LEU A 13 -24.58 7.57 -9.41
N ARG A 14 -25.12 6.94 -8.37
CA ARG A 14 -26.53 7.11 -7.97
C ARG A 14 -26.74 8.44 -7.27
N GLU A 15 -27.94 9.00 -7.37
CA GLU A 15 -28.24 10.27 -6.72
C GLU A 15 -28.21 10.14 -5.19
N PRO A 16 -27.71 11.18 -4.48
CA PRO A 16 -27.71 11.18 -3.02
C PRO A 16 -29.16 11.13 -2.49
N GLY A 17 -29.56 9.98 -1.94
CA GLY A 17 -30.92 9.77 -1.42
C GLY A 17 -31.63 8.55 -2.01
N ASP A 18 -31.13 8.00 -3.11
CA ASP A 18 -31.66 6.76 -3.67
C ASP A 18 -31.31 5.57 -2.78
N SER A 19 -32.34 4.89 -2.27
CA SER A 19 -32.15 3.64 -1.54
C SER A 19 -31.66 2.55 -2.50
N PHE A 20 -30.51 1.94 -2.20
CA PHE A 20 -29.98 0.82 -2.97
C PHE A 20 -29.68 -0.37 -2.06
N SER A 21 -29.76 -1.58 -2.63
CA SER A 21 -29.42 -2.81 -1.93
C SER A 21 -28.06 -3.34 -2.40
N TYR A 22 -27.14 -3.54 -1.45
CA TYR A 22 -25.85 -4.17 -1.74
C TYR A 22 -26.01 -5.57 -2.36
N ARG A 23 -27.12 -6.30 -2.08
CA ARG A 23 -27.35 -7.63 -2.69
C ARG A 23 -27.63 -7.53 -4.18
N ALA A 24 -28.44 -6.55 -4.60
CA ALA A 24 -28.79 -6.37 -6.01
C ALA A 24 -27.56 -6.02 -6.84
N ILE A 25 -26.75 -5.08 -6.34
CA ILE A 25 -25.52 -4.65 -7.00
C ILE A 25 -24.48 -5.79 -6.98
N ALA A 26 -24.31 -6.48 -5.86
CA ALA A 26 -23.41 -7.63 -5.77
C ALA A 26 -23.75 -8.71 -6.81
N ASN A 27 -25.02 -9.04 -6.99
CA ASN A 27 -25.47 -10.01 -7.98
C ASN A 27 -25.27 -9.52 -9.42
N GLN A 28 -25.52 -8.24 -9.69
CA GLN A 28 -25.33 -7.64 -11.02
C GLN A 28 -23.87 -7.72 -11.48
N PHE A 29 -22.92 -7.50 -10.57
CA PHE A 29 -21.47 -7.49 -10.87
C PHE A 29 -20.77 -8.81 -10.52
N GLY A 30 -21.50 -9.82 -10.03
CA GLY A 30 -20.92 -11.10 -9.64
C GLY A 30 -19.93 -11.03 -8.47
N VAL A 31 -20.05 -10.03 -7.59
CA VAL A 31 -19.13 -9.79 -6.48
C VAL A 31 -19.74 -10.22 -5.14
N ASN A 32 -18.90 -10.54 -4.14
CA ASN A 32 -19.40 -10.84 -2.82
C ASN A 32 -19.99 -9.58 -2.15
N ARG A 33 -21.24 -9.67 -1.66
CA ARG A 33 -21.95 -8.59 -0.97
C ARG A 33 -21.17 -8.01 0.21
N THR A 34 -20.54 -8.85 1.03
CA THR A 34 -19.85 -8.38 2.24
C THR A 34 -18.60 -7.60 1.86
N THR A 35 -17.84 -8.08 0.88
CA THR A 35 -16.67 -7.39 0.32
C THR A 35 -17.05 -6.03 -0.29
N LEU A 36 -18.10 -5.99 -1.12
CA LEU A 36 -18.59 -4.76 -1.72
C LEU A 36 -18.99 -3.72 -0.66
N SER A 37 -19.74 -4.14 0.36
CA SER A 37 -20.17 -3.26 1.46
C SER A 37 -18.99 -2.73 2.28
N GLN A 38 -18.02 -3.58 2.59
CA GLN A 38 -16.85 -3.18 3.38
C GLN A 38 -15.95 -2.20 2.62
N ARG A 39 -15.74 -2.42 1.31
CA ARG A 39 -14.92 -1.55 0.46
C ARG A 39 -15.62 -0.21 0.18
N HIS A 40 -16.93 -0.21 -0.09
CA HIS A 40 -17.71 1.03 -0.26
C HIS A 40 -17.75 1.89 1.01
N GLN A 41 -17.86 1.28 2.19
CA GLN A 41 -17.85 1.98 3.49
C GLN A 41 -16.45 2.37 3.98
N GLY A 42 -15.39 2.10 3.20
CA GLY A 42 -14.01 2.39 3.59
C GLY A 42 -13.50 1.58 4.78
N ARG A 43 -14.18 0.48 5.16
CA ARG A 43 -13.76 -0.39 6.28
C ARG A 43 -12.54 -1.23 5.93
N GLN A 44 -12.31 -1.47 4.64
CA GLN A 44 -11.09 -2.07 4.13
C GLN A 44 -10.40 -1.05 3.24
N ALA A 45 -9.21 -0.60 3.65
CA ALA A 45 -8.32 0.13 2.75
C ALA A 45 -7.95 -0.77 1.56
N PRO A 46 -7.85 -0.22 0.33
CA PRO A 46 -7.39 -0.97 -0.83
C PRO A 46 -6.02 -1.60 -0.53
N MET A 47 -5.72 -2.72 -1.18
CA MET A 47 -4.46 -3.45 -0.94
C MET A 47 -3.25 -2.52 -1.09
N GLU A 48 -3.28 -1.64 -2.09
CA GLU A 48 -2.25 -0.62 -2.33
C GLU A 48 -2.09 0.34 -1.14
N ALA A 49 -3.18 0.89 -0.61
CA ALA A 49 -3.13 1.74 0.59
C ALA A 49 -2.70 0.96 1.85
N LYS A 50 -2.99 -0.34 1.94
CA LYS A 50 -2.48 -1.19 3.02
C LYS A 50 -0.98 -1.45 2.88
N ILE A 51 -0.49 -1.66 1.66
CA ILE A 51 0.93 -1.76 1.37
C ILE A 51 1.59 -0.44 1.75
N GLU A 52 1.11 0.69 1.23
CA GLU A 52 1.62 2.03 1.58
C GLU A 52 1.61 2.30 3.09
N ALA A 53 0.54 1.93 3.80
CA ALA A 53 0.44 2.12 5.25
C ALA A 53 1.31 1.13 6.07
N GLN A 54 1.64 -0.04 5.52
CA GLN A 54 2.48 -1.03 6.21
C GLN A 54 3.98 -0.71 6.09
N HIS A 55 4.39 -0.01 5.04
CA HIS A 55 5.76 0.41 4.89
C HIS A 55 6.01 1.68 5.73
N LYS A 56 6.80 1.54 6.80
CA LYS A 56 7.23 2.66 7.65
C LYS A 56 8.06 3.70 6.87
N VAL A 57 8.52 3.33 5.68
CA VAL A 57 9.30 4.12 4.72
C VAL A 57 8.49 4.17 3.44
N ASN A 58 8.26 5.35 2.87
CA ASN A 58 7.50 5.47 1.62
C ASN A 58 8.19 4.63 0.51
N LEU A 59 7.42 3.96 -0.36
CA LEU A 59 7.95 3.16 -1.48
C LEU A 59 8.99 3.94 -2.30
N GLN A 60 8.75 5.23 -2.52
CA GLN A 60 9.70 6.09 -3.23
C GLN A 60 11.04 6.24 -2.49
N GLN A 61 10.99 6.37 -1.16
CA GLN A 61 12.18 6.47 -0.31
C GLN A 61 12.98 5.15 -0.30
N GLU A 62 12.29 4.01 -0.28
CA GLU A 62 12.94 2.69 -0.41
C GLU A 62 13.65 2.56 -1.77
N MET A 63 13.01 2.98 -2.87
CA MET A 63 13.63 2.96 -4.20
C MET A 63 14.89 3.83 -4.28
N GLU A 64 14.87 5.03 -3.71
CA GLU A 64 16.05 5.89 -3.67
C GLU A 64 17.18 5.28 -2.85
N LEU A 65 16.85 4.65 -1.71
CA LEU A 65 17.82 3.97 -0.87
C LEU A 65 18.46 2.78 -1.61
N VAL A 66 17.68 1.97 -2.34
CA VAL A 66 18.20 0.87 -3.16
C VAL A 66 19.16 1.41 -4.22
N ARG A 67 18.76 2.45 -4.97
CA ARG A 67 19.61 3.09 -5.99
C ARG A 67 20.94 3.55 -5.41
N TYR A 68 20.92 4.15 -4.22
CA TYR A 68 22.13 4.61 -3.53
C TYR A 68 23.04 3.43 -3.10
N ILE A 69 22.45 2.36 -2.56
CA ILE A 69 23.17 1.13 -2.18
C ILE A 69 23.83 0.48 -3.41
N GLU A 70 23.14 0.43 -4.55
CA GLU A 70 23.70 -0.09 -5.79
C GLU A 70 24.89 0.74 -6.28
N GLU A 71 24.80 2.07 -6.21
CA GLU A 71 25.89 2.96 -6.60
C GLU A 71 27.12 2.79 -5.71
N LEU A 72 26.93 2.69 -4.39
CA LEU A 72 28.00 2.40 -3.44
C LEU A 72 28.66 1.04 -3.73
N THR A 73 27.85 0.02 -3.99
CA THR A 73 28.33 -1.33 -4.30
C THR A 73 29.15 -1.34 -5.60
N LYS A 74 28.68 -0.62 -6.64
CA LYS A 74 29.43 -0.44 -7.91
C LYS A 74 30.78 0.26 -7.71
N ARG A 75 30.90 1.12 -6.69
CA ARG A 75 32.15 1.80 -6.30
C ARG A 75 33.05 0.97 -5.39
N GLY A 76 32.69 -0.29 -5.10
CA GLY A 76 33.46 -1.16 -4.21
C GLY A 76 33.26 -0.87 -2.72
N LEU A 77 32.16 -0.20 -2.36
CA LEU A 77 31.80 0.15 -0.98
C LEU A 77 30.46 -0.49 -0.59
N PRO A 78 30.34 -1.83 -0.57
CA PRO A 78 29.08 -2.48 -0.19
C PRO A 78 28.70 -2.09 1.24
N PRO A 79 27.49 -1.54 1.46
CA PRO A 79 27.10 -1.04 2.77
C PRO A 79 26.81 -2.18 3.76
N THR A 80 27.16 -1.96 5.03
CA THR A 80 26.79 -2.87 6.11
C THR A 80 25.33 -2.66 6.54
N ARG A 81 24.77 -3.61 7.28
CA ARG A 81 23.41 -3.49 7.84
C ARG A 81 23.23 -2.23 8.70
N ASP A 82 24.27 -1.83 9.44
CA ASP A 82 24.25 -0.61 10.24
C ASP A 82 24.29 0.66 9.37
N MET A 83 25.02 0.65 8.26
CA MET A 83 24.98 1.74 7.27
C MET A 83 23.60 1.87 6.65
N ILE A 84 22.96 0.77 6.24
CA ILE A 84 21.59 0.77 5.69
C ILE A 84 20.61 1.36 6.71
N LYS A 85 20.73 0.97 7.98
CA LYS A 85 19.93 1.54 9.08
C LYS A 85 20.14 3.05 9.20
N ASN A 86 21.38 3.51 9.13
CA ASN A 86 21.71 4.93 9.26
C ASN A 86 21.16 5.74 8.08
N PHE A 87 21.30 5.23 6.85
CA PHE A 87 20.75 5.86 5.65
C PHE A 87 19.23 5.98 5.74
N ALA A 88 18.54 4.89 6.07
CA ALA A 88 17.09 4.91 6.22
C ALA A 88 16.63 5.82 7.39
N SER A 89 17.43 5.93 8.46
CA SER A 89 17.14 6.84 9.58
C SER A 89 17.34 8.32 9.23
N GLN A 90 18.11 8.65 8.18
CA GLN A 90 18.19 10.02 7.68
C GLN A 90 16.97 10.41 6.85
N VAL A 91 16.31 9.43 6.24
CA VAL A 91 15.15 9.63 5.37
C VAL A 91 13.84 9.65 6.17
N VAL A 92 13.81 9.03 7.35
CA VAL A 92 12.62 8.85 8.19
C VAL A 92 12.79 9.58 9.52
N THR A 93 11.84 10.45 9.88
CA THR A 93 11.90 11.30 11.07
C THR A 93 11.95 10.52 12.40
N GLU A 94 11.36 9.33 12.44
CA GLU A 94 11.26 8.50 13.66
C GLU A 94 12.38 7.46 13.81
N GLY A 95 13.31 7.37 12.86
CA GLY A 95 14.33 6.34 12.84
C GLY A 95 13.79 4.93 12.54
N VAL A 96 14.68 4.07 12.03
CA VAL A 96 14.35 2.68 11.67
C VAL A 96 14.94 1.67 12.66
N SER A 97 14.23 0.56 12.88
CA SER A 97 14.65 -0.51 13.78
C SER A 97 15.55 -1.54 13.07
N LYS A 98 16.27 -2.37 13.84
CA LYS A 98 17.02 -3.50 13.28
C LYS A 98 16.10 -4.51 12.57
N ALA A 99 14.87 -4.68 13.05
CA ALA A 99 13.88 -5.55 12.43
C ALA A 99 13.44 -5.03 11.05
N TRP A 100 13.33 -3.71 10.88
CA TRP A 100 13.07 -3.12 9.57
C TRP A 100 14.19 -3.44 8.58
N VAL A 101 15.47 -3.33 8.99
CA VAL A 101 16.61 -3.70 8.12
C VAL A 101 16.57 -5.17 7.70
N THR A 102 16.13 -6.07 8.59
CA THR A 102 15.91 -7.48 8.22
C THR A 102 14.83 -7.63 7.15
N ARG A 103 13.70 -6.93 7.30
CA ARG A 103 12.60 -6.96 6.32
C ARG A 103 12.97 -6.29 4.99
N PHE A 104 13.83 -5.28 5.01
CA PHE A 104 14.33 -4.61 3.80
C PHE A 104 15.25 -5.50 2.95
N LEU A 105 15.94 -6.47 3.58
CA LEU A 105 16.90 -7.34 2.90
C LEU A 105 16.32 -8.70 2.45
N HIS A 106 15.05 -8.99 2.74
CA HIS A 106 14.37 -10.24 2.41
C HIS A 106 13.14 -9.97 1.54
#